data_AF-A0A090N4Z1-F1
#
_entry.id   AF-A0A090N4Z1-F1
#
_cell.length_a   1.000
_cell.length_b   1.000
_cell.length_c   1.000
_cell.angle_alpha   90.00
_cell.angle_beta   90.00
_cell.angle_gamma   90.00
#
_symmetry.space_group_name_H-M   'P 1'
#
loop_
_entity.id
_entity.type
_entity.pdbx_description
1 polymer ?
#
loop_
_entity_poly.entity_id
_entity_poly.type
_entity_poly.pdbx_seq_one_letter_code
_entity_poly.pdbx_strand_id
1 'polypeptide(L)'
;MKITASEVKHVLSQKHSQDFFLTEVKNGSTWMGKELAIMDALAIKKSWTKPCLTGYEIKVSRADFMNDEKWPLYKDLCHRFYFACPKGLILPEELPDDVGLVWINEDKKPYTRKKAKFRDIQMSADMFYYIILSRLNNQEHPFFSSKREFFEQYLLDKEQRRTLGWKVGTKMAVELAELDRQVQDFQRQKERMDMNQERFESFLKVMKKHGLNAHRFNAEEELDKALSTTVPPNFIRDLETIQSASMRLNEMIKNPELLEGK
;
A
#
# COMPACT_ATOMS: atom_id res chain seq x y z
N MET A 1 16.07 -29.38 -41.96
CA MET A 1 15.55 -28.34 -41.02
C MET A 1 16.66 -28.01 -40.03
N LYS A 2 16.99 -26.74 -39.78
CA LYS A 2 18.11 -26.37 -38.90
C LYS A 2 17.64 -26.43 -37.44
N ILE A 3 18.21 -27.34 -36.64
CA ILE A 3 17.89 -27.48 -35.21
C ILE A 3 18.41 -26.25 -34.45
N THR A 4 17.55 -25.65 -33.64
CA THR A 4 17.85 -24.46 -32.83
C THR A 4 18.21 -24.82 -31.39
N ALA A 5 18.87 -23.90 -30.67
CA ALA A 5 19.28 -24.15 -29.27
C ALA A 5 18.06 -24.36 -28.36
N SER A 6 16.99 -23.60 -28.58
CA SER A 6 15.71 -23.75 -27.86
C SER A 6 15.08 -25.13 -28.07
N GLU A 7 15.18 -25.69 -29.28
CA GLU A 7 14.70 -27.05 -29.54
C GLU A 7 15.56 -28.09 -28.83
N VAL A 8 16.88 -27.93 -28.82
CA VAL A 8 17.77 -28.82 -28.04
C VAL A 8 17.40 -28.77 -26.55
N LYS A 9 17.20 -27.57 -25.97
CA LYS A 9 16.76 -27.39 -24.57
C LYS A 9 15.44 -28.11 -24.30
N HIS A 10 14.46 -27.98 -25.19
CA HIS A 10 13.17 -28.66 -25.05
C HIS A 10 13.31 -30.19 -25.12
N VAL A 11 14.11 -30.73 -26.04
CA VAL A 11 14.33 -32.17 -26.14
C VAL A 11 15.03 -32.72 -24.89
N LEU A 12 16.01 -31.98 -24.36
CA LEU A 12 16.67 -32.34 -23.10
C LEU A 12 15.70 -32.27 -21.91
N SER A 13 14.78 -31.31 -21.87
CA SER A 13 13.77 -31.25 -20.81
C SER A 13 12.84 -32.48 -20.83
N GLN A 14 12.46 -32.97 -22.01
CA GLN A 14 11.68 -34.21 -22.15
C GLN A 14 12.48 -35.44 -21.68
N LYS A 15 13.76 -35.52 -22.05
CA LYS A 15 14.68 -36.58 -21.57
C LYS A 15 14.79 -36.61 -20.05
N HIS A 16 14.73 -35.45 -19.42
CA HIS A 16 14.84 -35.25 -17.97
C HIS A 16 13.49 -34.98 -17.29
N SER A 17 12.40 -35.52 -17.82
CA SER A 17 11.03 -35.31 -17.29
C SER A 17 10.84 -35.71 -15.83
N GLN A 18 11.64 -36.65 -15.32
CA GLN A 18 11.61 -37.10 -13.92
C GLN A 18 12.56 -36.30 -13.02
N ASP A 19 13.49 -35.54 -13.60
CA ASP A 19 14.48 -34.74 -12.89
C ASP A 19 13.99 -33.30 -12.68
N PHE A 20 14.74 -32.50 -11.95
CA PHE A 20 14.54 -31.05 -11.92
C PHE A 20 15.41 -30.44 -13.02
N PHE A 21 14.77 -29.97 -14.10
CA PHE A 21 15.45 -29.45 -15.29
C PHE A 21 15.36 -27.94 -15.36
N LEU A 22 16.50 -27.28 -15.55
CA LEU A 22 16.65 -25.83 -15.62
C LEU A 22 17.44 -25.45 -16.87
N THR A 23 17.22 -24.24 -17.37
CA THR A 23 17.98 -23.63 -18.46
C THR A 23 18.63 -22.34 -17.97
N GLU A 24 19.74 -21.93 -18.58
CA GLU A 24 20.47 -20.71 -18.22
C GLU A 24 20.80 -20.63 -16.73
N VAL A 25 21.64 -21.53 -16.24
CA VAL A 25 21.99 -21.63 -14.81
C VAL A 25 23.34 -21.01 -14.54
N LYS A 26 23.38 -20.00 -13.65
CA LYS A 26 24.61 -19.34 -13.23
C LYS A 26 25.37 -20.17 -12.20
N ASN A 27 26.70 -20.10 -12.26
CA ASN A 27 27.60 -20.71 -11.27
C ASN A 27 27.60 -20.01 -9.89
N GLY A 28 27.14 -18.76 -9.82
CA GLY A 28 27.08 -17.97 -8.59
C GLY A 28 26.62 -16.53 -8.83
N SER A 29 26.87 -15.64 -7.86
CA SER A 29 26.44 -14.24 -7.96
C SER A 29 27.19 -13.48 -9.07
N THR A 30 26.47 -12.62 -9.78
CA THR A 30 27.03 -11.78 -10.86
C THR A 30 27.98 -10.68 -10.34
N TRP A 31 27.86 -10.30 -9.07
CA TRP A 31 28.60 -9.17 -8.50
C TRP A 31 29.81 -9.58 -7.65
N MET A 32 29.82 -10.79 -7.07
CA MET A 32 30.88 -11.22 -6.13
C MET A 32 31.78 -12.34 -6.69
N GLY A 33 31.45 -12.90 -7.87
CA GLY A 33 32.21 -13.99 -8.49
C GLY A 33 33.37 -13.48 -9.36
N LYS A 34 34.52 -14.16 -9.30
CA LYS A 34 35.69 -13.86 -10.16
C LYS A 34 35.47 -14.17 -11.64
N GLU A 35 34.61 -15.13 -11.97
CA GLU A 35 34.24 -15.48 -13.35
C GLU A 35 32.77 -15.93 -13.44
N LEU A 36 31.91 -15.09 -14.01
CA LEU A 36 30.51 -15.45 -14.27
C LEU A 36 30.45 -16.47 -15.42
N ALA A 37 29.86 -17.62 -15.13
CA ALA A 37 29.64 -18.67 -16.10
C ALA A 37 28.15 -19.06 -16.09
N ILE A 38 27.54 -19.18 -17.28
CA ILE A 38 26.14 -19.55 -17.46
C ILE A 38 26.08 -20.86 -18.23
N MET A 39 25.59 -21.90 -17.58
CA MET A 39 25.37 -23.21 -18.19
C MET A 39 24.04 -23.21 -18.95
N ASP A 40 24.06 -23.68 -20.20
CA ASP A 40 22.87 -23.71 -21.07
C ASP A 40 21.70 -24.50 -20.47
N ALA A 41 21.98 -25.67 -19.90
CA ALA A 41 20.99 -26.48 -19.20
C ALA A 41 21.59 -27.35 -18.09
N LEU A 42 20.84 -27.53 -17.01
CA LEU A 42 21.19 -28.33 -15.85
C LEU A 42 20.03 -29.27 -15.50
N ALA A 43 20.32 -30.55 -15.34
CA ALA A 43 19.40 -31.54 -14.79
C ALA A 43 19.87 -32.02 -13.42
N ILE A 44 19.00 -31.92 -12.41
CA ILE A 44 19.24 -32.36 -11.04
C ILE A 44 18.39 -33.59 -10.78
N LYS A 45 19.04 -34.73 -10.59
CA LYS A 45 18.35 -35.98 -10.29
C LYS A 45 17.67 -35.91 -8.92
N LYS A 46 16.37 -36.21 -8.86
CA LYS A 46 15.58 -36.24 -7.62
C LYS A 46 15.86 -37.52 -6.81
N SER A 47 17.06 -37.64 -6.26
CA SER A 47 17.49 -38.81 -5.51
C SER A 47 18.45 -38.44 -4.39
N TRP A 48 18.13 -38.86 -3.17
CA TRP A 48 18.98 -38.69 -2.00
C TRP A 48 20.14 -39.69 -1.96
N THR A 49 19.91 -40.92 -2.42
CA THR A 49 20.90 -42.01 -2.35
C THR A 49 21.91 -41.96 -3.48
N LYS A 50 21.54 -41.36 -4.62
CA LYS A 50 22.39 -41.22 -5.81
C LYS A 50 22.18 -39.84 -6.44
N PRO A 51 22.54 -38.74 -5.76
CA PRO A 51 22.44 -37.40 -6.31
C PRO A 51 23.31 -37.31 -7.58
N CYS A 52 22.81 -36.60 -8.59
CA CYS A 52 23.54 -36.44 -9.84
C CYS A 52 23.11 -35.13 -10.51
N LEU A 53 24.10 -34.28 -10.75
CA LEU A 53 23.98 -33.04 -11.52
C LEU A 53 24.52 -33.33 -12.92
N THR A 54 23.66 -33.18 -13.93
CA THR A 54 24.04 -33.35 -15.33
C THR A 54 23.99 -31.99 -16.00
N GLY A 55 25.16 -31.45 -16.34
CA GLY A 55 25.30 -30.20 -17.07
C GLY A 55 25.33 -30.44 -18.58
N TYR A 56 24.75 -29.50 -19.32
CA TYR A 56 24.70 -29.49 -20.77
C TYR A 56 25.15 -28.15 -21.31
N GLU A 57 26.07 -28.20 -22.28
CA GLU A 57 26.47 -27.06 -23.12
C GLU A 57 25.94 -27.30 -24.53
N ILE A 58 25.20 -26.35 -25.10
CA ILE A 58 24.44 -26.55 -26.33
C ILE A 58 25.11 -25.83 -27.49
N LYS A 59 25.55 -26.60 -28.48
CA LYS A 59 26.22 -26.07 -29.68
C LYS A 59 25.40 -26.35 -30.93
N VAL A 60 25.00 -25.29 -31.63
CA VAL A 60 24.20 -25.38 -32.88
C VAL A 60 24.99 -25.03 -34.15
N SER A 61 26.24 -24.60 -34.00
CA SER A 61 27.16 -24.35 -35.11
C SER A 61 28.57 -24.83 -34.76
N ARG A 62 29.37 -25.16 -35.79
CA ARG A 62 30.79 -25.52 -35.59
C ARG A 62 31.59 -24.37 -35.00
N ALA A 63 31.35 -23.14 -35.45
CA ALA A 63 32.05 -21.95 -34.95
C ALA A 63 31.80 -21.75 -33.43
N ASP A 64 30.56 -21.96 -32.99
CA ASP A 64 30.18 -21.89 -31.57
C ASP A 64 30.90 -22.93 -30.71
N PHE A 65 31.13 -24.15 -31.22
CA PHE A 65 31.94 -25.15 -30.53
C PHE A 65 33.44 -24.76 -30.50
N MET A 66 34.00 -24.31 -31.62
CA MET A 66 35.43 -23.99 -31.72
C MET A 66 35.84 -22.76 -30.89
N ASN A 67 34.92 -21.82 -30.68
CA ASN A 67 35.18 -20.58 -29.93
C ASN A 67 34.86 -20.71 -28.43
N ASP A 68 34.40 -21.87 -27.97
CA ASP A 68 34.07 -22.07 -26.56
C ASP A 68 35.29 -22.54 -25.76
N GLU A 69 35.83 -21.63 -24.96
CA GLU A 69 36.98 -21.89 -24.08
C GLU A 69 36.57 -22.06 -22.61
N LYS A 70 35.31 -21.75 -22.26
CA LYS A 70 34.85 -21.65 -20.87
C LYS A 70 34.17 -22.91 -20.37
N TRP A 71 33.83 -23.83 -21.26
CA TRP A 71 33.18 -25.09 -20.88
C TRP A 71 33.89 -25.92 -19.79
N PRO A 72 35.23 -25.89 -19.61
CA PRO A 72 35.87 -26.60 -18.50
C PRO A 72 35.39 -26.12 -17.12
N LEU A 73 35.04 -24.84 -16.98
CA LEU A 73 34.48 -24.29 -15.74
C LEU A 73 33.13 -24.93 -15.40
N TYR A 74 32.28 -25.20 -16.40
CA TYR A 74 30.98 -25.85 -16.21
C TYR A 74 31.12 -27.33 -15.82
N LYS A 75 32.13 -27.99 -16.38
CA LYS A 75 32.40 -29.40 -16.15
C LYS A 75 32.69 -29.70 -14.68
N ASP A 76 33.39 -28.81 -13.98
CA ASP A 76 33.73 -29.02 -12.58
C ASP A 76 32.57 -28.71 -11.61
N LEU A 77 31.49 -28.10 -12.11
CA LEU A 77 30.26 -27.82 -11.35
C LEU A 77 29.21 -28.93 -11.45
N CYS A 78 29.45 -29.96 -12.27
CA CYS A 78 28.50 -31.06 -12.46
C CYS A 78 29.15 -32.45 -12.36
N HIS A 79 28.36 -33.43 -11.94
CA HIS A 79 28.82 -34.82 -11.82
C HIS A 79 29.01 -35.45 -13.19
N ARG A 80 28.25 -35.00 -14.18
CA ARG A 80 28.32 -35.42 -15.58
C ARG A 80 28.16 -34.20 -16.47
N PHE A 81 29.08 -34.01 -17.40
CA PHE A 81 29.02 -32.91 -18.36
C PHE A 81 28.83 -33.46 -19.77
N TYR A 82 27.95 -32.85 -20.54
CA TYR A 82 27.67 -33.21 -21.93
C TYR A 82 27.67 -31.99 -22.84
N PHE A 83 28.26 -32.13 -24.02
CA PHE A 83 27.85 -31.30 -25.15
C PHE A 83 26.56 -31.86 -25.75
N ALA A 84 25.63 -30.98 -26.11
CA ALA A 84 24.42 -31.32 -26.83
C ALA A 84 24.35 -30.54 -28.15
N CYS A 85 24.28 -31.25 -29.27
CA CYS A 85 24.33 -30.62 -30.60
C CYS A 85 23.47 -31.37 -31.62
N PRO A 86 23.18 -30.77 -32.78
CA PRO A 86 22.66 -31.49 -33.94
C PRO A 86 23.56 -32.69 -34.30
N LYS A 87 22.96 -33.76 -34.79
CA LYS A 87 23.67 -34.97 -35.23
C LYS A 87 24.84 -34.63 -36.16
N GLY A 88 26.03 -35.12 -35.82
CA GLY A 88 27.24 -34.97 -36.65
C GLY A 88 27.93 -33.62 -36.54
N LEU A 89 27.44 -32.68 -35.72
CA LEU A 89 28.10 -31.38 -35.54
C LEU A 89 29.40 -31.48 -34.74
N ILE A 90 29.38 -32.22 -33.64
CA ILE A 90 30.58 -32.56 -32.85
C ILE A 90 30.76 -34.07 -32.94
N LEU A 91 31.98 -34.52 -33.21
CA LEU A 91 32.35 -35.93 -33.24
C LEU A 91 32.86 -36.38 -31.86
N PRO A 92 32.57 -37.62 -31.43
CA PRO A 92 33.03 -38.15 -30.13
C PRO A 92 34.54 -38.06 -29.88
N GLU A 93 35.33 -38.11 -30.95
CA GLU A 93 36.80 -38.10 -30.96
C GLU A 93 37.37 -36.69 -30.72
N GLU A 94 36.58 -35.65 -30.96
CA GLU A 94 36.97 -34.25 -30.71
C GLU A 94 36.85 -33.88 -29.23
N LEU A 95 36.20 -34.72 -28.43
CA LEU A 95 35.92 -34.46 -27.03
C LEU A 95 36.84 -35.27 -26.13
N PRO A 96 37.28 -34.72 -24.99
CA PRO A 96 37.97 -35.48 -23.96
C PRO A 96 37.18 -36.72 -23.51
N ASP A 97 37.89 -37.75 -23.01
CA ASP A 97 37.30 -39.04 -22.59
C ASP A 97 36.26 -38.94 -21.48
N ASP A 98 36.30 -37.83 -20.76
CA ASP A 98 35.58 -37.61 -19.53
C ASP A 98 34.37 -36.69 -19.74
N VAL A 99 34.19 -36.17 -20.96
CA VAL A 99 33.07 -35.38 -21.46
C VAL A 99 32.13 -36.26 -22.27
N GLY A 100 30.83 -36.08 -22.07
CA GLY A 100 29.79 -36.76 -22.84
C GLY A 100 29.33 -35.98 -24.06
N LEU A 101 28.63 -36.67 -24.95
CA LEU A 101 28.04 -36.11 -26.16
C LEU A 101 26.63 -36.65 -26.37
N VAL A 102 25.69 -35.74 -26.54
CA VAL A 102 24.32 -36.03 -26.94
C VAL A 102 24.06 -35.40 -28.30
N TRP A 103 23.65 -36.22 -29.26
CA TRP A 103 23.14 -35.73 -30.53
C TRP A 103 21.62 -35.60 -30.49
N ILE A 104 21.12 -34.54 -31.10
CA ILE A 104 19.71 -34.39 -31.41
C ILE A 104 19.53 -34.76 -32.89
N ASN A 105 18.78 -35.83 -33.13
CA ASN A 105 18.44 -36.26 -34.49
C ASN A 105 17.40 -35.30 -35.11
N GLU A 106 17.19 -35.41 -36.42
CA GLU A 106 16.16 -34.63 -37.13
C GLU A 106 14.74 -34.89 -36.59
N ASP A 107 14.48 -36.11 -36.11
CA ASP A 107 13.23 -36.48 -35.41
C ASP A 107 13.09 -35.89 -34.00
N LYS A 108 13.97 -34.94 -33.61
CA LYS A 108 14.02 -34.29 -32.28
C LYS A 108 14.13 -35.27 -31.12
N LYS A 109 14.75 -36.43 -31.34
CA LYS A 109 15.07 -37.41 -30.29
C LYS A 109 16.53 -37.27 -29.85
N PRO A 110 16.81 -37.29 -28.53
CA PRO A 110 18.17 -37.26 -28.03
C PRO A 110 18.81 -38.65 -28.11
N TYR A 111 20.04 -38.72 -28.58
CA TYR A 111 20.84 -39.93 -28.65
C TYR A 111 22.22 -39.68 -28.04
N THR A 112 22.54 -40.41 -26.96
CA THR A 112 23.85 -40.30 -26.31
C THR A 112 24.91 -41.03 -27.14
N ARG A 113 25.83 -40.30 -27.77
CA ARG A 113 26.94 -40.86 -28.55
C ARG A 113 28.14 -41.21 -27.69
N LYS A 114 28.46 -40.36 -26.72
CA LYS A 114 29.56 -40.55 -25.77
C LYS A 114 29.00 -40.37 -24.36
N LYS A 115 29.18 -41.36 -23.51
CA LYS A 115 28.71 -41.28 -22.11
C LYS A 115 29.73 -40.49 -21.29
N ALA A 116 29.29 -39.44 -20.61
CA ALA A 116 30.16 -38.70 -19.71
C ALA A 116 30.63 -39.60 -18.56
N LYS A 117 31.88 -39.44 -18.11
CA LYS A 117 32.34 -40.08 -16.88
C LYS A 117 31.69 -39.38 -15.68
N PHE A 118 31.37 -40.16 -14.64
CA PHE A 118 30.91 -39.57 -13.39
C PHE A 118 32.12 -38.98 -12.67
N ARG A 119 31.95 -37.78 -12.13
CA ARG A 119 32.94 -37.11 -11.29
C ARG A 119 32.34 -36.87 -9.93
N ASP A 120 33.15 -37.12 -8.90
CA ASP A 120 32.81 -36.64 -7.58
C ASP A 120 33.16 -35.16 -7.50
N ILE A 121 32.21 -34.35 -7.06
CA ILE A 121 32.35 -32.89 -7.03
C ILE A 121 31.82 -32.37 -5.71
N GLN A 122 32.43 -31.29 -5.21
CA GLN A 122 31.82 -30.51 -4.16
C GLN A 122 30.69 -29.68 -4.77
N MET A 123 29.45 -29.99 -4.39
CA MET A 123 28.26 -29.26 -4.82
C MET A 123 28.37 -27.77 -4.45
N SER A 124 28.37 -26.89 -5.45
CA SER A 124 28.51 -25.44 -5.26
C SER A 124 27.30 -24.85 -4.54
N ALA A 125 27.49 -24.43 -3.29
CA ALA A 125 26.46 -23.76 -2.50
C ALA A 125 25.94 -22.50 -3.20
N ASP A 126 26.81 -21.75 -3.88
CA ASP A 126 26.46 -20.53 -4.62
C ASP A 126 25.50 -20.82 -5.79
N MET A 127 25.73 -21.90 -6.52
CA MET A 127 24.84 -22.32 -7.61
C MET A 127 23.47 -22.73 -7.07
N PHE A 128 23.43 -23.48 -5.97
CA PHE A 128 22.15 -23.83 -5.33
C PHE A 128 21.42 -22.62 -4.79
N TYR A 129 22.14 -21.69 -4.17
CA TYR A 129 21.56 -20.45 -3.67
C TYR A 129 20.98 -19.61 -4.82
N TYR A 130 21.69 -19.50 -5.95
CA TYR A 130 21.17 -18.88 -7.16
C TYR A 130 19.88 -19.58 -7.65
N ILE A 131 19.86 -20.91 -7.70
CA ILE A 131 18.68 -21.67 -8.14
C ILE A 131 17.49 -21.40 -7.21
N ILE A 132 17.71 -21.40 -5.89
CA ILE A 132 16.67 -21.11 -4.90
C ILE A 132 16.11 -19.70 -5.13
N LEU A 133 16.98 -18.69 -5.23
CA LEU A 133 16.56 -17.30 -5.41
C LEU A 133 15.87 -17.02 -6.74
N SER A 134 16.29 -17.68 -7.82
CA SER A 134 15.84 -17.33 -9.18
C SER A 134 14.77 -18.25 -9.75
N ARG A 135 14.66 -19.48 -9.24
CA ARG A 135 13.80 -20.53 -9.84
C ARG A 135 12.77 -21.09 -8.87
N LEU A 136 12.99 -20.96 -7.56
CA LEU A 136 12.00 -21.39 -6.58
C LEU A 136 11.14 -20.18 -6.19
N ASN A 137 9.83 -20.34 -6.36
CA ASN A 137 8.87 -19.44 -5.74
C ASN A 137 8.72 -19.82 -4.26
N ASN A 138 8.33 -18.86 -3.44
CA ASN A 138 7.77 -19.17 -2.13
C ASN A 138 6.65 -20.20 -2.31
N GLN A 139 6.49 -21.10 -1.33
CA GLN A 139 5.33 -22.01 -1.32
C GLN A 139 4.07 -21.18 -1.58
N GLU A 140 3.34 -21.51 -2.66
CA GLU A 140 1.99 -20.98 -2.85
C GLU A 140 1.19 -21.43 -1.62
N HIS A 141 0.81 -20.45 -0.79
CA HIS A 141 0.01 -20.52 0.43
C HIS A 141 0.03 -21.84 1.25
N PRO A 142 0.51 -21.82 2.50
CA PRO A 142 0.50 -23.01 3.38
C PRO A 142 -0.89 -23.54 3.78
N PHE A 143 -1.98 -22.92 3.32
CA PHE A 143 -3.35 -23.21 3.78
C PHE A 143 -4.24 -23.95 2.78
N PHE A 144 -3.82 -24.11 1.51
CA PHE A 144 -4.67 -24.71 0.49
C PHE A 144 -3.94 -25.82 -0.26
N SER A 145 -4.60 -26.98 -0.37
CA SER A 145 -4.07 -28.20 -0.96
C SER A 145 -4.14 -28.20 -2.48
N SER A 146 -4.89 -27.26 -3.08
CA SER A 146 -4.99 -27.12 -4.54
C SER A 146 -5.34 -25.70 -5.00
N LYS A 147 -5.03 -25.37 -6.26
CA LYS A 147 -5.47 -24.11 -6.89
C LYS A 147 -6.99 -23.96 -6.95
N ARG A 148 -7.74 -25.08 -7.03
CA ARG A 148 -9.20 -25.08 -7.00
C ARG A 148 -9.72 -24.62 -5.63
N GLU A 149 -9.18 -25.18 -4.56
CA GLU A 149 -9.53 -24.81 -3.18
C GLU A 149 -9.24 -23.33 -2.89
N PHE A 150 -8.11 -22.81 -3.40
CA PHE A 150 -7.82 -21.38 -3.37
C PHE A 150 -8.92 -20.54 -4.05
N PHE A 151 -9.34 -20.90 -5.27
CA PHE A 151 -10.39 -20.15 -5.97
C PHE A 151 -11.77 -20.27 -5.31
N GLU A 152 -12.11 -21.43 -4.76
CA GLU A 152 -13.37 -21.63 -4.02
C GLU A 152 -13.41 -20.75 -2.76
N GLN A 153 -12.32 -20.68 -1.99
CA GLN A 153 -12.20 -19.80 -0.82
C GLN A 153 -12.16 -18.32 -1.20
N TYR A 154 -11.51 -17.98 -2.31
CA TYR A 154 -11.50 -16.60 -2.84
C TYR A 154 -12.90 -16.13 -3.26
N LEU A 155 -13.71 -17.01 -3.85
CA LEU A 155 -15.11 -16.71 -4.20
C LEU A 155 -15.99 -16.54 -2.95
N LEU A 156 -15.81 -17.40 -1.94
CA LEU A 156 -16.50 -17.30 -0.66
C LEU A 156 -16.19 -15.98 0.07
N ASP A 157 -14.91 -15.60 0.14
CA ASP A 157 -14.48 -14.32 0.75
C ASP A 157 -15.08 -13.12 0.01
N LYS A 158 -15.14 -13.17 -1.33
CA LYS A 158 -15.76 -12.10 -2.14
C LYS A 158 -17.25 -11.92 -1.84
N GLU A 159 -18.00 -13.00 -1.66
CA GLU A 159 -19.43 -12.94 -1.31
C GLU A 159 -19.66 -12.40 0.11
N GLN A 160 -18.83 -12.82 1.07
CA GLN A 160 -18.87 -12.32 2.44
C GLN A 160 -18.52 -10.84 2.52
N ARG A 161 -17.45 -10.39 1.83
CA ARG A 161 -17.07 -8.98 1.75
C ARG A 161 -18.14 -8.11 1.10
N ARG A 162 -18.80 -8.62 0.05
CA ARG A 162 -19.93 -7.91 -0.59
C ARG A 162 -21.09 -7.74 0.38
N THR A 163 -21.44 -8.79 1.12
CA THR A 163 -22.53 -8.78 2.10
C THR A 163 -22.22 -7.84 3.27
N LEU A 164 -20.98 -7.88 3.77
CA LEU A 164 -20.51 -6.97 4.82
C LEU A 164 -20.52 -5.52 4.35
N GLY A 165 -20.01 -5.24 3.15
CA GLY A 165 -20.03 -3.91 2.55
C GLY A 165 -21.45 -3.37 2.39
N TRP A 166 -22.41 -4.19 1.97
CA TRP A 166 -23.82 -3.79 1.89
C TRP A 166 -24.44 -3.48 3.26
N LYS A 167 -24.15 -4.30 4.28
CA LYS A 167 -24.63 -4.07 5.66
C LYS A 167 -24.05 -2.79 6.26
N VAL A 168 -22.74 -2.57 6.09
CA VAL A 168 -22.05 -1.37 6.57
C VAL A 168 -22.57 -0.13 5.84
N GLY A 169 -22.70 -0.18 4.51
CA GLY A 169 -23.24 0.93 3.72
C GLY A 169 -24.66 1.31 4.13
N THR A 170 -25.53 0.32 4.33
CA THR A 170 -26.90 0.56 4.82
C THR A 170 -26.91 1.20 6.20
N LYS A 171 -26.09 0.70 7.14
CA LYS A 171 -26.01 1.25 8.50
C LYS A 171 -25.47 2.70 8.51
N MET A 172 -24.39 2.96 7.76
CA MET A 172 -23.83 4.30 7.62
C MET A 172 -24.80 5.29 6.99
N ALA A 173 -25.59 4.86 5.99
CA ALA A 173 -26.60 5.72 5.37
C ALA A 173 -27.69 6.13 6.36
N VAL A 174 -28.14 5.21 7.22
CA VAL A 174 -29.12 5.50 8.29
C VAL A 174 -28.52 6.46 9.31
N GLU A 175 -27.30 6.22 9.77
CA GLU A 175 -26.62 7.10 10.74
C GLU A 175 -26.37 8.51 10.17
N LEU A 176 -25.99 8.63 8.89
CA LEU A 176 -25.83 9.92 8.22
C LEU A 176 -27.15 10.68 8.10
N ALA A 177 -28.23 9.99 7.75
CA ALA A 177 -29.56 10.62 7.66
C ALA A 177 -30.04 11.13 9.03
N GLU A 178 -29.75 10.40 10.10
CA GLU A 178 -30.09 10.81 11.46
C GLU A 178 -29.24 12.01 11.91
N LEU A 179 -27.93 11.99 11.61
CA LEU A 179 -27.05 13.09 11.94
C LEU A 179 -27.42 14.37 11.16
N ASP A 180 -27.77 14.24 9.87
CA ASP A 180 -28.23 15.37 9.06
C ASP A 180 -29.53 15.97 9.62
N ARG A 181 -30.47 15.12 10.05
CA ARG A 181 -31.69 15.57 10.74
C ARG A 181 -31.37 16.35 12.01
N GLN A 182 -30.43 15.87 12.83
CA GLN A 182 -30.00 16.56 14.05
C GLN A 182 -29.36 17.91 13.73
N VAL A 183 -28.50 17.98 12.72
CA VAL A 183 -27.87 19.23 12.27
C VAL A 183 -28.93 20.24 11.82
N GLN A 184 -29.91 19.82 11.03
CA GLN A 184 -31.01 20.68 10.60
C GLN A 184 -31.84 21.19 11.79
N ASP A 185 -32.12 20.33 12.77
CA ASP A 185 -32.85 20.76 13.97
C ASP A 185 -32.05 21.77 14.80
N PHE A 186 -30.77 21.52 15.02
CA PHE A 186 -29.89 22.47 15.70
C PHE A 186 -29.77 23.80 14.97
N GLN A 187 -29.73 23.80 13.63
CA GLN A 187 -29.75 25.03 12.84
C GLN A 187 -31.03 25.83 13.07
N ARG A 188 -32.19 25.17 13.02
CA ARG A 188 -33.49 25.83 13.30
C ARG A 188 -33.56 26.37 14.72
N GLN A 189 -33.04 25.63 15.70
CA GLN A 189 -32.98 26.09 17.09
C GLN A 189 -32.09 27.34 17.20
N LYS A 190 -30.91 27.32 16.56
CA LYS A 190 -30.00 28.47 16.52
C LYS A 190 -30.65 29.69 15.89
N GLU A 191 -31.27 29.55 14.72
CA GLU A 191 -31.98 30.65 14.05
C GLU A 191 -33.06 31.27 14.94
N ARG A 192 -33.83 30.43 15.66
CA ARG A 192 -34.83 30.92 16.64
C ARG A 192 -34.18 31.67 17.80
N MET A 193 -33.05 31.19 18.30
CA MET A 193 -32.30 31.87 19.38
C MET A 193 -31.73 33.21 18.90
N ASP A 194 -31.17 33.26 17.70
CA ASP A 194 -30.64 34.49 17.09
C ASP A 194 -31.76 35.51 16.89
N MET A 195 -32.91 35.10 16.34
CA MET A 195 -34.10 35.96 16.21
C MET A 195 -34.61 36.47 17.57
N ASN A 196 -34.63 35.62 18.60
CA ASN A 196 -35.03 36.01 19.94
C ASN A 196 -34.05 37.02 20.54
N GLN A 197 -32.75 36.84 20.31
CA GLN A 197 -31.72 37.79 20.72
C GLN A 197 -31.92 39.14 20.03
N GLU A 198 -32.11 39.17 18.72
CA GLU A 198 -32.36 40.42 17.97
C GLU A 198 -33.61 41.15 18.47
N ARG A 199 -34.71 40.41 18.70
CA ARG A 199 -35.95 40.96 19.26
C ARG A 199 -35.72 41.54 20.65
N PHE A 200 -34.97 40.84 21.49
CA PHE A 200 -34.65 41.30 22.84
C PHE A 200 -33.75 42.54 22.83
N GLU A 201 -32.75 42.60 21.95
CA GLU A 201 -31.93 43.79 21.75
C GLU A 201 -32.75 44.99 21.28
N SER A 202 -33.70 44.78 20.35
CA SER A 202 -34.65 45.80 19.92
C SER A 202 -35.53 46.29 21.08
N PHE A 203 -36.04 45.36 21.90
CA PHE A 203 -36.80 45.66 23.10
C PHE A 203 -36.00 46.50 24.10
N LEU A 204 -34.74 46.15 24.38
CA LEU A 204 -33.85 46.95 25.22
C LEU A 204 -33.65 48.37 24.66
N LYS A 205 -33.52 48.54 23.33
CA LYS A 205 -33.41 49.87 22.70
C LYS A 205 -34.67 50.71 22.93
N VAL A 206 -35.86 50.10 22.84
CA VAL A 206 -37.13 50.78 23.12
C VAL A 206 -37.17 51.22 24.59
N MET A 207 -36.82 50.35 25.54
CA MET A 207 -36.77 50.71 26.96
C MET A 207 -35.82 51.90 27.22
N LYS A 208 -34.61 51.87 26.63
CA LYS A 208 -33.65 52.97 26.73
C LYS A 208 -34.18 54.28 26.14
N LYS A 209 -34.88 54.23 25.00
CA LYS A 209 -35.53 55.40 24.40
C LYS A 209 -36.54 56.05 25.35
N HIS A 210 -37.21 55.26 26.19
CA HIS A 210 -38.17 55.74 27.18
C HIS A 210 -37.53 56.08 28.54
N GLY A 211 -36.20 56.19 28.61
CA GLY A 211 -35.48 56.66 29.81
C GLY A 211 -35.07 55.56 30.79
N LEU A 212 -35.33 54.29 30.49
CA LEU A 212 -34.96 53.17 31.35
C LEU A 212 -33.52 52.72 31.11
N ASN A 213 -32.76 52.52 32.18
CA ASN A 213 -31.37 52.04 32.09
C ASN A 213 -31.30 50.51 31.98
N ALA A 214 -32.04 49.94 31.01
CA ALA A 214 -32.24 48.51 30.86
C ALA A 214 -31.06 47.81 30.15
N HIS A 215 -30.65 46.68 30.70
CA HIS A 215 -29.59 45.78 30.22
C HIS A 215 -30.07 44.33 30.32
N ARG A 216 -29.32 43.40 29.71
CA ARG A 216 -29.74 42.00 29.56
C ARG A 216 -30.12 41.30 30.87
N PHE A 217 -29.50 41.67 31.99
CA PHE A 217 -29.72 41.03 33.28
C PHE A 217 -30.66 41.79 34.24
N ASN A 218 -31.09 43.01 33.91
CA ASN A 218 -31.95 43.83 34.77
C ASN A 218 -33.19 44.38 34.05
N ALA A 219 -33.44 43.98 32.80
CA ALA A 219 -34.54 44.49 31.99
C ALA A 219 -35.92 44.22 32.60
N GLU A 220 -36.11 43.04 33.19
CA GLU A 220 -37.37 42.66 33.83
C GLU A 220 -37.68 43.57 35.03
N GLU A 221 -36.70 43.74 35.93
CA GLU A 221 -36.83 44.60 37.11
C GLU A 221 -37.06 46.07 36.75
N GLU A 222 -36.34 46.58 35.74
CA GLU A 222 -36.49 47.97 35.30
C GLU A 222 -37.82 48.23 34.60
N LEU A 223 -38.34 47.25 33.85
CA LEU A 223 -39.67 47.36 33.26
C LEU A 223 -40.76 47.35 34.33
N ASP A 224 -40.66 46.43 35.30
CA ASP A 224 -41.65 46.28 36.37
C ASP A 224 -41.73 47.54 37.25
N LYS A 225 -40.58 48.12 37.61
CA LYS A 225 -40.53 49.44 38.28
C LYS A 225 -41.25 50.51 37.47
N ALA A 226 -40.95 50.61 36.17
CA ALA A 226 -41.50 51.62 35.30
C ALA A 226 -43.03 51.53 35.16
N LEU A 227 -43.57 50.31 35.06
CA LEU A 227 -45.01 50.07 34.96
C LEU A 227 -45.73 50.23 36.31
N SER A 228 -45.03 50.00 37.41
CA SER A 228 -45.57 50.14 38.77
C SER A 228 -45.63 51.61 39.24
N THR A 229 -44.83 52.49 38.65
CA THR A 229 -44.87 53.94 38.94
C THR A 229 -45.74 54.70 37.95
N THR A 230 -46.64 55.56 38.44
CA THR A 230 -47.54 56.39 37.59
C THR A 230 -46.82 57.57 36.91
N VAL A 231 -45.56 57.79 37.23
CA VAL A 231 -44.79 58.97 36.87
C VAL A 231 -43.62 58.53 35.98
N PRO A 232 -43.31 59.24 34.87
CA PRO A 232 -42.25 58.85 33.96
C PRO A 232 -40.90 58.69 34.69
N PRO A 233 -40.08 57.65 34.39
CA PRO A 233 -38.84 57.36 35.12
C PRO A 233 -37.85 58.53 35.17
N ASN A 234 -37.73 59.28 34.07
CA ASN A 234 -36.86 60.45 33.99
C ASN A 234 -37.38 61.63 34.83
N PHE A 235 -38.69 61.70 35.06
CA PHE A 235 -39.31 62.81 35.77
C PHE A 235 -38.82 62.90 37.22
N ILE A 236 -38.59 61.77 37.91
CA ILE A 236 -38.04 61.78 39.27
C ILE A 236 -36.60 62.33 39.26
N ARG A 237 -35.76 61.85 38.33
CA ARG A 237 -34.38 62.38 38.17
C ARG A 237 -34.37 63.86 37.80
N ASP A 238 -35.26 64.28 36.92
CA ASP A 238 -35.40 65.68 36.52
C ASP A 238 -35.88 66.54 37.70
N LEU A 239 -36.81 66.03 38.52
CA LEU A 239 -37.25 66.68 39.77
C LEU A 239 -36.10 66.82 40.76
N GLU A 240 -35.32 65.76 40.99
CA GLU A 240 -34.14 65.79 41.87
C GLU A 240 -33.08 66.77 41.35
N THR A 241 -32.88 66.82 40.03
CA THR A 241 -31.94 67.75 39.39
C THR A 241 -32.42 69.20 39.55
N ILE A 242 -33.71 69.45 39.32
CA ILE A 242 -34.34 70.78 39.52
C ILE A 242 -34.27 71.18 40.99
N GLN A 243 -34.55 70.25 41.92
CA GLN A 243 -34.51 70.51 43.36
C GLN A 243 -33.09 70.81 43.83
N SER A 244 -32.10 70.05 43.34
CA SER A 244 -30.68 70.28 43.62
C SER A 244 -30.18 71.60 43.03
N ALA A 245 -30.59 71.94 41.80
CA ALA A 245 -30.28 73.24 41.19
C ALA A 245 -30.94 74.40 41.93
N SER A 246 -32.18 74.24 42.38
CA SER A 246 -32.91 75.20 43.20
C SER A 246 -32.25 75.38 44.57
N MET A 247 -31.80 74.30 45.22
CA MET A 247 -31.01 74.37 46.46
C MET A 247 -29.69 75.12 46.25
N ARG A 248 -28.94 74.83 45.18
CA ARG A 248 -27.71 75.56 44.85
C ARG A 248 -27.96 77.05 44.61
N LEU A 249 -29.00 77.40 43.86
CA LEU A 249 -29.39 78.81 43.65
C LEU A 249 -29.73 79.49 44.99
N ASN A 250 -30.42 78.77 45.88
CA ASN A 250 -30.77 79.27 47.21
C ASN A 250 -29.53 79.43 48.11
N GLU A 251 -28.54 78.55 48.01
CA GLU A 251 -27.23 78.72 48.66
C GLU A 251 -26.47 79.92 48.11
N MET A 252 -26.48 80.16 46.79
CA MET A 252 -25.86 81.32 46.17
C MET A 252 -26.52 82.65 46.58
N ILE A 253 -27.83 82.65 46.82
CA ILE A 253 -28.55 83.83 47.34
C ILE A 253 -28.22 84.08 48.82
N LYS A 254 -27.98 83.03 49.61
CA LYS A 254 -27.62 83.13 51.03
C LYS A 254 -26.15 83.49 51.27
N ASN A 255 -25.27 83.20 50.32
CA ASN A 255 -23.83 83.54 50.35
C ASN A 255 -23.41 84.28 49.05
N PRO A 256 -23.60 85.61 48.98
CA PRO A 256 -23.28 86.39 47.77
C PRO A 256 -21.78 86.48 47.43
N GLU A 257 -20.87 86.05 48.32
CA GLU A 257 -19.41 86.09 48.09
C GLU A 257 -18.92 85.09 47.02
N LEU A 258 -19.75 84.16 46.55
CA LEU A 258 -19.39 83.19 45.50
C LEU A 258 -19.70 83.67 44.06
N LEU A 259 -20.25 84.88 43.89
CA LEU A 259 -20.57 85.45 42.57
C LEU A 259 -19.45 86.34 42.00
N GLU A 260 -18.44 86.69 42.79
CA GLU A 260 -17.28 87.48 42.34
C GLU A 260 -15.95 86.78 42.66
N GLY A 261 -15.57 85.83 41.80
CA GLY A 261 -14.16 85.53 41.52
C GLY A 261 -13.50 84.35 42.26
N LYS A 262 -13.06 83.39 41.44
CA LYS A 262 -12.25 82.17 41.68
C LYS A 262 -13.01 80.88 41.96
#